data_AF-A0A973Q6R2-F1
#
_entry.id   AF-A0A973Q6R2-F1
#
_cell.length_a   1.000
_cell.length_b   1.000
_cell.length_c   1.000
_cell.angle_alpha   90.00
_cell.angle_beta   90.00
_cell.angle_gamma   90.00
#
_symmetry.space_group_name_H-M   'P 1'
#
loop_
_entity.id
_entity.type
_entity.pdbx_description
1 polymer ?
#
loop_
_entity_poly.entity_id
_entity_poly.type
_entity_poly.pdbx_seq_one_letter_code
_entity_poly.pdbx_strand_id
1 'polypeptide(L)'
;MDPKLWWHLARAGGLTAWWLVSLTVLWGLLLSTRVLGGRTAPSWLLDLHRLLGGLTIVFTGLHVAGLVMDEWVHFGWADVLVPMAASYRPGAVAWGVVALYLLAAIQITSLLKSRIPEALWRWVHRTAFAVFVLGTVHTLTAGTDAGGPLVRWSAAVIAAAFVFLVTYRIAAGRRMTKRTPPVTTPRPGRGFNQLTVREVRPETKDAVSVAFDVPADLIPAYRFTPGQHLTLKIPLDGAEQRRTYSLCSGAGDGELRIAVKRVPDGKVSTWLTTELRAADILEVSAPAGRFTTETNPLNSRHLLGVAAGSGITPIAAIVKSVLLLEPHSRCTVVYGNKDPDSVMLARDLEELAARHGDRLHVIHVYSRHDDGTPERYGRLTRERFHALVTRHAPDIATADDAFLCGPADMTQGVRDALVGLGLAADRIHTERFTGGASTATSAEPEPAETAPHDVTVVDQGTKTTVTVRPGESVLDAGLRAGLDLPYSCKEGICGTCRAKSTSGPVRLDACDLAQPDIDAGYVLACRTRPLNDTAVIDFDQT
;
A
#
# COMPACT_ATOMS: atom_id res chain seq x y z
N MET A 1 -51.91 3.65 28.85
CA MET A 1 -50.45 3.44 29.03
C MET A 1 -50.02 4.30 30.21
N ASP A 2 -48.99 3.92 30.96
CA ASP A 2 -48.47 4.77 32.05
C ASP A 2 -47.97 6.09 31.43
N PRO A 3 -48.53 7.27 31.79
CA PRO A 3 -48.12 8.55 31.22
C PRO A 3 -46.64 8.86 31.49
N LYS A 4 -46.01 8.18 32.46
CA LYS A 4 -44.58 8.32 32.76
C LYS A 4 -43.69 7.46 31.86
N LEU A 5 -44.26 6.58 31.03
CA LEU A 5 -43.49 5.67 30.17
C LEU A 5 -42.58 6.46 29.20
N TRP A 6 -43.14 7.46 28.52
CA TRP A 6 -42.40 8.27 27.55
C TRP A 6 -41.33 9.14 28.21
N TRP A 7 -41.64 9.71 29.37
CA TRP A 7 -40.68 10.41 30.22
C TRP A 7 -39.49 9.53 30.62
N HIS A 8 -39.77 8.30 31.09
CA HIS A 8 -38.73 7.34 31.48
C HIS A 8 -37.93 6.86 30.27
N LEU A 9 -38.58 6.60 29.13
CA LEU A 9 -37.93 6.19 27.89
C LEU A 9 -37.01 7.30 27.36
N ALA A 10 -37.46 8.54 27.34
CA ALA A 10 -36.66 9.69 26.92
C ALA A 10 -35.41 9.81 27.79
N ARG A 11 -35.54 9.75 29.12
CA ARG A 11 -34.40 9.89 30.05
C ARG A 11 -33.43 8.72 29.97
N ALA A 12 -33.93 7.48 30.02
CA ALA A 12 -33.10 6.29 29.90
C ALA A 12 -32.40 6.25 28.53
N GLY A 13 -33.13 6.53 27.46
CA GLY A 13 -32.61 6.61 26.10
C GLY A 13 -31.48 7.63 25.95
N GLY A 14 -31.67 8.84 26.51
CA GLY A 14 -30.68 9.90 26.47
C GLY A 14 -29.40 9.55 27.25
N LEU A 15 -29.53 8.98 28.44
CA LEU A 15 -28.38 8.53 29.24
C LEU A 15 -27.63 7.39 28.56
N THR A 16 -28.36 6.40 28.03
CA THR A 16 -27.73 5.28 27.30
C THR A 16 -27.05 5.76 26.02
N ALA A 17 -27.66 6.67 25.25
CA ALA A 17 -27.04 7.27 24.08
C ALA A 17 -25.73 8.01 24.44
N TRP A 18 -25.72 8.74 25.56
CA TRP A 18 -24.52 9.44 26.04
C TRP A 18 -23.40 8.46 26.43
N TRP A 19 -23.71 7.35 27.13
CA TRP A 19 -22.71 6.32 27.40
C TRP A 19 -22.19 5.67 26.12
N LEU A 20 -23.07 5.32 25.18
CA LEU A 20 -22.68 4.69 23.93
C LEU A 20 -21.80 5.59 23.06
N VAL A 21 -22.13 6.89 22.92
CA VAL A 21 -21.29 7.82 22.15
C VAL A 21 -19.93 8.01 22.82
N SER A 22 -19.91 8.10 24.16
CA SER A 22 -18.69 8.22 24.95
C SER A 22 -17.79 7.00 24.77
N LEU A 23 -18.35 5.80 24.88
CA LEU A 23 -17.65 4.54 24.63
C LEU A 23 -17.17 4.45 23.19
N THR A 24 -17.98 4.85 22.21
CA THR A 24 -17.61 4.85 20.78
C THR A 24 -16.39 5.74 20.53
N VAL A 25 -16.34 6.93 21.14
CA VAL A 25 -15.24 7.89 21.00
C VAL A 25 -13.97 7.42 21.74
N LEU A 26 -14.10 6.95 22.98
CA LEU A 26 -12.98 6.38 23.74
C LEU A 26 -12.39 5.16 23.03
N TRP A 27 -13.25 4.30 22.48
CA TRP A 27 -12.85 3.14 21.70
C TRP A 27 -12.17 3.53 20.38
N GLY A 28 -12.73 4.51 19.66
CA GLY A 28 -12.10 5.06 18.46
C GLY A 28 -10.72 5.68 18.74
N LEU A 29 -10.57 6.36 19.89
CA LEU A 29 -9.28 6.84 20.37
C LEU A 29 -8.33 5.67 20.65
N LEU A 30 -8.77 4.64 21.39
CA LEU A 30 -7.96 3.45 21.70
C LEU A 30 -7.43 2.76 20.42
N LEU A 31 -8.31 2.55 19.43
CA LEU A 31 -7.96 1.95 18.14
C LEU A 31 -6.93 2.78 17.37
N SER A 32 -7.03 4.10 17.46
CA SER A 32 -6.14 5.01 16.75
C SER A 32 -4.87 5.41 17.50
N THR A 33 -4.72 5.03 18.78
CA THR A 33 -3.60 5.49 19.64
C THR A 33 -2.51 4.46 19.93
N ARG A 34 -2.54 3.24 19.36
CA ARG A 34 -1.55 2.17 19.61
C ARG A 34 -1.25 1.88 21.10
N VAL A 35 -2.13 2.30 22.02
CA VAL A 35 -2.01 2.04 23.47
C VAL A 35 -1.99 0.53 23.76
N LEU A 36 -2.67 -0.26 22.93
CA LEU A 36 -2.76 -1.71 23.04
C LEU A 36 -1.52 -2.49 22.52
N GLY A 37 -0.44 -1.82 22.15
CA GLY A 37 0.76 -2.46 21.62
C GLY A 37 0.66 -2.76 20.12
N GLY A 38 1.79 -2.63 19.41
CA GLY A 38 1.86 -2.70 17.95
C GLY A 38 1.54 -4.10 17.40
N ARG A 39 0.30 -4.28 16.93
CA ARG A 39 -0.17 -5.27 15.96
C ARG A 39 -1.51 -4.76 15.42
N THR A 40 -1.89 -5.21 14.21
CA THR A 40 -3.17 -4.88 13.58
C THR A 40 -4.30 -5.07 14.59
N ALA A 41 -5.12 -4.04 14.81
CA ALA A 41 -6.31 -4.17 15.66
C ALA A 41 -7.18 -5.28 15.05
N PRO A 42 -7.43 -6.41 15.74
CA PRO A 42 -8.26 -7.48 15.19
C PRO A 42 -9.64 -6.96 14.72
N SER A 43 -10.18 -7.56 13.66
CA SER A 43 -11.41 -7.12 12.97
C SER A 43 -12.59 -6.88 13.92
N TRP A 44 -12.74 -7.72 14.93
CA TRP A 44 -13.79 -7.59 15.95
C TRP A 44 -13.73 -6.25 16.71
N LEU A 45 -12.56 -5.62 16.85
CA LEU A 45 -12.45 -4.31 17.49
C LEU A 45 -13.09 -3.22 16.63
N LEU A 46 -12.93 -3.30 15.31
CA LEU A 46 -13.58 -2.38 14.37
C LEU A 46 -15.09 -2.64 14.31
N ASP A 47 -15.49 -3.91 14.34
CA ASP A 47 -16.90 -4.29 14.38
C ASP A 47 -17.57 -3.81 15.67
N LEU A 48 -16.86 -3.85 16.80
CA LEU A 48 -17.36 -3.26 18.05
C LEU A 48 -17.52 -1.74 17.95
N HIS A 49 -16.59 -1.02 17.29
CA HIS A 49 -16.75 0.42 17.05
C HIS A 49 -18.01 0.73 16.22
N ARG A 50 -18.27 -0.07 15.17
CA ARG A 50 -19.45 0.05 14.32
C ARG A 50 -20.73 -0.27 15.10
N LEU A 51 -20.73 -1.32 15.91
CA LEU A 51 -21.85 -1.71 16.76
C LEU A 51 -22.20 -0.60 17.77
N LEU A 52 -21.21 -0.09 18.49
CA LEU A 52 -21.40 1.01 19.45
C LEU A 52 -21.93 2.28 18.76
N GLY A 53 -21.41 2.61 17.59
CA GLY A 53 -21.90 3.72 16.77
C GLY A 53 -23.36 3.52 16.31
N GLY A 54 -23.71 2.31 15.87
CA GLY A 54 -25.08 1.97 15.48
C GLY A 54 -26.06 2.04 16.65
N LEU A 55 -25.70 1.49 17.81
CA LEU A 55 -26.50 1.56 19.03
C LEU A 55 -26.69 3.01 19.50
N THR A 56 -25.66 3.87 19.36
CA THR A 56 -25.78 5.30 19.68
C THR A 56 -26.91 5.95 18.90
N ILE A 57 -27.07 5.63 17.62
CA ILE A 57 -28.15 6.17 16.77
C ILE A 57 -29.52 5.65 17.20
N VAL A 58 -29.63 4.36 17.47
CA VAL A 58 -30.88 3.76 17.94
C VAL A 58 -31.35 4.44 19.24
N PHE A 59 -30.47 4.57 20.23
CA PHE A 59 -30.83 5.16 21.51
C PHE A 59 -31.03 6.69 21.44
N THR A 60 -30.31 7.39 20.55
CA THR A 60 -30.59 8.81 20.26
C THR A 60 -31.97 8.98 19.63
N GLY A 61 -32.36 8.08 18.73
CA GLY A 61 -33.69 8.05 18.14
C GLY A 61 -34.78 7.78 19.18
N LEU A 62 -34.58 6.80 20.08
CA LEU A 62 -35.49 6.53 21.20
C LEU A 62 -35.62 7.71 22.16
N HIS A 63 -34.51 8.41 22.43
CA HIS A 63 -34.51 9.62 23.23
C HIS A 63 -35.39 10.72 22.61
N VAL A 64 -35.17 11.03 21.33
CA VAL A 64 -35.95 12.05 20.59
C VAL A 64 -37.42 11.65 20.48
N ALA A 65 -37.71 10.40 20.13
CA ALA A 65 -39.08 9.90 20.03
C ALA A 65 -39.80 9.97 21.38
N GLY A 66 -39.12 9.61 22.46
CA GLY A 66 -39.64 9.73 23.82
C GLY A 66 -39.97 11.17 24.20
N LEU A 67 -39.13 12.15 23.82
CA LEU A 67 -39.40 13.57 24.07
C LEU A 67 -40.62 14.09 23.32
N VAL A 68 -40.77 13.72 22.04
CA VAL A 68 -41.91 14.17 21.21
C VAL A 68 -43.23 13.53 21.66
N MET A 69 -43.18 12.31 22.19
CA MET A 69 -44.34 11.58 22.72
C MET A 69 -44.62 11.87 24.21
N ASP A 70 -43.83 12.74 24.85
CA ASP A 70 -43.98 13.06 26.27
C ASP A 70 -45.14 14.04 26.52
N GLU A 71 -46.08 13.61 27.36
CA GLU A 71 -47.26 14.41 27.74
C GLU A 71 -46.99 15.31 28.98
N TRP A 72 -45.79 15.32 29.55
CA TRP A 72 -45.50 16.06 30.79
C TRP A 72 -44.81 17.40 30.52
N VAL A 73 -43.73 17.41 29.75
CA VAL A 73 -42.95 18.62 29.41
C VAL A 73 -43.28 19.13 28.00
N HIS A 74 -43.92 18.31 27.15
CA HIS A 74 -44.35 18.62 25.78
C HIS A 74 -43.24 19.25 24.91
N PHE A 75 -42.50 18.41 24.17
CA PHE A 75 -41.56 18.88 23.14
C PHE A 75 -42.16 18.78 21.74
N GLY A 76 -42.24 19.89 21.03
CA GLY A 76 -42.55 19.92 19.60
C GLY A 76 -41.32 19.61 18.73
N TRP A 77 -41.53 19.34 17.45
CA TRP A 77 -40.44 19.12 16.49
C TRP A 77 -39.50 20.34 16.37
N ALA A 78 -40.03 21.55 16.53
CA ALA A 78 -39.22 22.76 16.54
C ALA A 78 -38.24 22.77 17.73
N ASP A 79 -38.67 22.31 18.91
CA ASP A 79 -37.86 22.28 20.13
C ASP A 79 -36.68 21.30 20.04
N VAL A 80 -36.82 20.26 19.20
CA VAL A 80 -35.81 19.21 19.00
C VAL A 80 -34.86 19.52 17.84
N LEU A 81 -35.30 20.29 16.85
CA LEU A 81 -34.53 20.55 15.63
C LEU A 81 -33.97 21.98 15.56
N VAL A 82 -34.55 22.95 16.26
CA VAL A 82 -34.08 24.33 16.21
C VAL A 82 -33.36 24.66 17.52
N PRO A 83 -32.05 24.95 17.50
CA PRO A 83 -31.35 25.38 18.70
C PRO A 83 -32.05 26.59 19.33
N MET A 84 -32.18 26.58 20.66
CA MET A 84 -32.86 27.62 21.46
C MET A 84 -34.38 27.73 21.32
N ALA A 85 -35.05 26.87 20.54
CA ALA A 85 -36.52 26.90 20.41
C ALA A 85 -37.25 26.36 21.65
N ALA A 86 -36.64 25.38 22.34
CA ALA A 86 -37.25 24.74 23.50
C ALA A 86 -37.50 25.71 24.67
N SER A 87 -38.73 25.70 25.19
CA SER A 87 -39.09 26.44 26.41
C SER A 87 -38.39 25.89 27.66
N TYR A 88 -38.15 24.58 27.70
CA TYR A 88 -37.44 23.90 28.78
C TYR A 88 -35.92 23.97 28.57
N ARG A 89 -35.23 24.71 29.46
CA ARG A 89 -33.75 24.85 29.49
C ARG A 89 -33.14 25.05 28.08
N PRO A 90 -33.49 26.13 27.37
CA PRO A 90 -33.16 26.34 25.95
C PRO A 90 -31.68 26.13 25.62
N GLY A 91 -30.78 26.68 26.43
CA GLY A 91 -29.34 26.53 26.23
C GLY A 91 -28.84 25.08 26.38
N ALA A 92 -29.38 24.33 27.36
CA ALA A 92 -29.02 22.94 27.55
C ALA A 92 -29.52 22.06 26.38
N VAL A 93 -30.73 22.31 25.90
CA VAL A 93 -31.31 21.62 24.74
C VAL A 93 -30.55 21.95 23.46
N ALA A 94 -30.16 23.22 23.26
CA ALA A 94 -29.42 23.67 22.07
C ALA A 94 -28.11 22.88 21.85
N TRP A 95 -27.37 22.55 22.92
CA TRP A 95 -26.18 21.68 22.81
C TRP A 95 -26.50 20.29 22.28
N GLY A 96 -27.65 19.73 22.69
CA GLY A 96 -28.15 18.45 22.20
C GLY A 96 -28.53 18.50 20.71
N VAL A 97 -29.19 19.57 20.26
CA VAL A 97 -29.54 19.77 18.84
C VAL A 97 -28.28 19.86 17.96
N VAL A 98 -27.27 20.63 18.38
CA VAL A 98 -26.00 20.72 17.62
C VAL A 98 -25.27 19.37 17.60
N ALA A 99 -25.24 18.65 18.73
CA ALA A 99 -24.65 17.32 18.80
C ALA A 99 -25.38 16.32 17.88
N LEU A 100 -26.72 16.39 17.80
CA LEU A 100 -27.54 15.58 16.90
C LEU A 100 -27.16 15.81 15.43
N TYR A 101 -26.97 17.05 15.01
CA TYR A 101 -26.56 17.37 13.64
C TYR A 101 -25.16 16.86 13.29
N LEU A 102 -24.20 17.05 14.19
CA LEU A 102 -22.85 16.54 13.99
C LEU A 102 -22.84 15.00 13.98
N LEU A 103 -23.61 14.37 14.86
CA LEU A 103 -23.78 12.91 14.88
C LEU A 103 -24.38 12.41 13.56
N ALA A 104 -25.43 13.04 13.05
CA ALA A 104 -26.03 12.70 11.76
C ALA A 104 -25.01 12.85 10.61
N ALA A 105 -24.26 13.94 10.59
CA ALA A 105 -23.21 14.17 9.59
C ALA A 105 -22.12 13.09 9.64
N ILE A 106 -21.66 12.69 10.83
CA ILE A 106 -20.68 11.61 11.02
C ILE A 106 -21.23 10.29 10.49
N GLN A 107 -22.50 9.97 10.75
CA GLN A 107 -23.07 8.70 10.28
C GLN A 107 -23.28 8.68 8.77
N ILE A 108 -23.87 9.73 8.21
CA ILE A 108 -24.11 9.84 6.76
C ILE A 108 -22.78 9.71 6.02
N THR A 109 -21.76 10.46 6.45
CA THR A 109 -20.43 10.40 5.82
C THR A 109 -19.72 9.06 6.05
N SER A 110 -19.98 8.37 7.17
CA SER A 110 -19.41 7.05 7.42
C SER A 110 -20.07 5.95 6.59
N LEU A 111 -21.38 6.04 6.33
CA LEU A 111 -22.10 5.15 5.41
C LEU A 111 -21.72 5.40 3.95
N LEU A 112 -21.50 6.67 3.59
CA LEU A 112 -21.06 7.08 2.26
C LEU A 112 -19.55 7.09 2.10
N LYS A 113 -18.77 6.51 3.04
CA LYS A 113 -17.31 6.56 3.03
C LYS A 113 -16.70 6.07 1.70
N SER A 114 -17.34 5.10 1.04
CA SER A 114 -16.91 4.58 -0.26
C SER A 114 -17.20 5.52 -1.44
N ARG A 115 -18.01 6.56 -1.25
CA ARG A 115 -18.48 7.50 -2.29
C ARG A 115 -18.00 8.94 -2.09
N ILE A 116 -17.25 9.23 -1.03
CA ILE A 116 -16.75 10.58 -0.73
C ILE A 116 -15.22 10.57 -0.56
N PRO A 117 -14.53 11.70 -0.80
CA PRO A 117 -13.09 11.78 -0.58
C PRO A 117 -12.71 11.43 0.86
N GLU A 118 -11.66 10.62 1.03
CA GLU A 118 -11.23 10.15 2.35
C GLU A 118 -10.84 11.31 3.29
N ALA A 119 -10.29 12.40 2.73
CA ALA A 119 -9.97 13.61 3.47
C ALA A 119 -11.22 14.27 4.08
N LEU A 120 -12.31 14.34 3.31
CA LEU A 120 -13.60 14.88 3.77
C LEU A 120 -14.20 13.99 4.86
N TRP A 121 -14.23 12.67 4.64
CA TRP A 121 -14.68 11.73 5.67
C TRP A 121 -13.87 11.89 6.96
N ARG A 122 -12.53 11.92 6.89
CA ARG A 122 -11.66 12.11 8.06
C ARG A 122 -11.92 13.43 8.77
N TRP A 123 -12.15 14.50 8.02
CA TRP A 123 -12.45 15.82 8.59
C TRP A 123 -13.79 15.81 9.35
N VAL A 124 -14.87 15.32 8.72
CA VAL A 124 -16.19 15.22 9.37
C VAL A 124 -16.13 14.25 10.55
N HIS A 125 -15.48 13.10 10.42
CA HIS A 125 -15.40 12.12 11.49
C HIS A 125 -14.64 12.63 12.73
N ARG A 126 -13.69 13.58 12.58
CA ARG A 126 -13.05 14.25 13.73
C ARG A 126 -14.01 15.11 14.55
N THR A 127 -15.15 15.53 13.99
CA THR A 127 -16.18 16.24 14.77
C THR A 127 -16.82 15.36 15.85
N ALA A 128 -16.54 14.06 15.88
CA ALA A 128 -16.92 13.17 16.99
C ALA A 128 -16.42 13.66 18.36
N PHE A 129 -15.29 14.38 18.40
CA PHE A 129 -14.82 15.04 19.62
C PHE A 129 -15.78 16.13 20.09
N ALA A 130 -16.31 16.92 19.17
CA ALA A 130 -17.32 17.93 19.48
C ALA A 130 -18.63 17.27 19.91
N VAL A 131 -19.08 16.20 19.23
CA VAL A 131 -20.28 15.43 19.66
C VAL A 131 -20.13 14.93 21.09
N PHE A 132 -18.96 14.39 21.46
CA PHE A 132 -18.70 13.94 22.83
C PHE A 132 -18.79 15.07 23.85
N VAL A 133 -18.15 16.21 23.59
CA VAL A 133 -18.17 17.37 24.50
C VAL A 133 -19.58 17.95 24.62
N LEU A 134 -20.24 18.22 23.49
CA LEU A 134 -21.57 18.80 23.44
C LEU A 134 -22.62 17.88 24.06
N GLY A 135 -22.56 16.57 23.77
CA GLY A 135 -23.41 15.57 24.38
C GLY A 135 -23.22 15.49 25.89
N THR A 136 -21.98 15.56 26.37
CA THR A 136 -21.69 15.57 27.82
C THR A 136 -22.21 16.84 28.50
N VAL A 137 -22.01 18.01 27.91
CA VAL A 137 -22.58 19.27 28.41
C VAL A 137 -24.10 19.20 28.43
N HIS A 138 -24.72 18.69 27.37
CA HIS A 138 -26.16 18.48 27.30
C HIS A 138 -26.65 17.56 28.42
N THR A 139 -26.06 16.38 28.60
CA THR A 139 -26.43 15.43 29.68
C THR A 139 -26.33 16.05 31.07
N LEU A 140 -25.27 16.83 31.33
CA LEU A 140 -25.04 17.45 32.63
C LEU A 140 -25.94 18.66 32.91
N THR A 141 -26.47 19.32 31.87
CA THR A 141 -27.24 20.57 32.01
C THR A 141 -28.73 20.41 31.73
N ALA A 142 -29.17 19.41 30.95
CA ALA A 142 -30.55 19.23 30.54
C ALA A 142 -31.38 18.41 31.54
N GLY A 143 -30.82 17.33 32.09
CA GLY A 143 -31.54 16.38 32.95
C GLY A 143 -31.36 16.64 34.45
N THR A 144 -32.33 16.19 35.25
CA THR A 144 -32.20 16.10 36.72
C THR A 144 -31.28 14.95 37.15
N ASP A 145 -31.06 13.97 36.27
CA ASP A 145 -30.16 12.83 36.46
C ASP A 145 -28.70 13.22 36.67
N ALA A 146 -28.30 14.42 36.22
CA ALA A 146 -26.96 14.97 36.43
C ALA A 146 -26.61 15.14 37.93
N GLY A 147 -27.62 15.17 38.82
CA GLY A 147 -27.44 15.17 40.26
C GLY A 147 -27.03 13.80 40.83
N GLY A 148 -27.30 12.71 40.11
CA GLY A 148 -27.09 11.35 40.57
C GLY A 148 -25.59 10.98 40.64
N PRO A 149 -25.17 10.23 41.67
CA PRO A 149 -23.77 9.86 41.84
C PRO A 149 -23.24 9.03 40.66
N LEU A 150 -24.07 8.14 40.09
CA LEU A 150 -23.69 7.31 38.94
C LEU A 150 -23.32 8.14 37.70
N VAL A 151 -24.12 9.15 37.37
CA VAL A 151 -23.88 10.02 36.21
C VAL A 151 -22.63 10.89 36.42
N ARG A 152 -22.45 11.42 37.63
CA ARG A 152 -21.28 12.25 37.98
C ARG A 152 -19.97 11.44 37.94
N TRP A 153 -19.96 10.25 38.54
CA TRP A 153 -18.78 9.39 38.54
C TRP A 153 -18.46 8.88 37.13
N SER A 154 -19.47 8.44 36.37
CA SER A 154 -19.25 8.03 34.98
C SER A 154 -18.72 9.18 34.12
N ALA A 155 -19.25 10.40 34.26
CA ALA A 155 -18.78 11.57 33.54
C ALA A 155 -17.31 11.89 33.89
N ALA A 156 -16.94 11.85 35.17
CA ALA A 156 -15.58 12.09 35.63
C ALA A 156 -14.60 11.02 35.08
N VAL A 157 -14.96 9.74 35.15
CA VAL A 157 -14.14 8.63 34.63
C VAL A 157 -13.96 8.72 33.12
N ILE A 158 -15.06 8.95 32.39
CA ILE A 158 -15.04 9.08 30.92
C ILE A 158 -14.21 10.29 30.50
N ALA A 159 -14.38 11.44 31.17
CA ALA A 159 -13.59 12.64 30.89
C ALA A 159 -12.10 12.40 31.20
N ALA A 160 -11.77 11.77 32.32
CA ALA A 160 -10.39 11.43 32.66
C ALA A 160 -9.76 10.48 31.64
N ALA A 161 -10.49 9.43 31.22
CA ALA A 161 -10.05 8.50 30.18
C ALA A 161 -9.85 9.21 28.83
N PHE A 162 -10.76 10.12 28.47
CA PHE A 162 -10.67 10.92 27.25
C PHE A 162 -9.43 11.81 27.26
N VAL A 163 -9.22 12.60 28.32
CA VAL A 163 -8.04 13.45 28.48
C VAL A 163 -6.77 12.61 28.48
N PHE A 164 -6.75 11.48 29.20
CA PHE A 164 -5.62 10.56 29.20
C PHE A 164 -5.29 10.03 27.80
N LEU A 165 -6.27 9.52 27.05
CA LEU A 165 -6.04 8.97 25.71
C LEU A 165 -5.62 10.05 24.70
N VAL A 166 -6.19 11.25 24.78
CA VAL A 166 -5.81 12.39 23.92
C VAL A 166 -4.41 12.88 24.26
N THR A 167 -4.09 13.07 25.55
CA THR A 167 -2.75 13.48 25.98
C THR A 167 -1.71 12.41 25.66
N TYR A 168 -2.03 11.13 25.88
CA TYR A 168 -1.19 10.01 25.47
C TYR A 168 -0.98 10.02 23.95
N ARG A 169 -2.02 10.24 23.14
CA ARG A 169 -1.89 10.34 21.67
C ARG A 169 -0.89 11.42 21.26
N ILE A 170 -1.02 12.61 21.85
CA ILE A 170 -0.15 13.75 21.56
C ILE A 170 1.28 13.47 22.05
N ALA A 171 1.43 12.89 23.24
CA ALA A 171 2.73 12.57 23.82
C ALA A 171 3.45 11.40 23.12
N ALA A 172 2.72 10.35 22.73
CA ALA A 172 3.22 9.22 21.96
C ALA A 172 3.64 9.67 20.56
N GLY A 173 2.88 10.57 19.93
CA GLY A 173 3.29 11.23 18.68
C GLY A 173 4.60 12.01 18.82
N ARG A 174 4.82 12.69 19.97
CA ARG A 174 6.06 13.42 20.29
C ARG A 174 7.23 12.53 20.74
N ARG A 175 6.98 11.31 21.23
CA ARG A 175 8.05 10.34 21.58
C ARG A 175 8.61 9.61 20.37
N MET A 176 7.85 9.49 19.27
CA MET A 176 8.36 8.90 18.03
C MET A 176 9.33 9.81 17.28
N THR A 177 9.27 11.13 17.47
CA THR A 177 10.22 12.08 16.85
C THR A 177 11.61 12.10 17.51
N LYS A 178 11.86 11.27 18.54
CA LYS A 178 13.11 11.34 19.34
C LYS A 178 13.98 10.08 19.32
N ARG A 179 13.71 9.13 18.42
CA ARG A 179 14.51 7.89 18.35
C ARG A 179 14.92 7.50 16.93
N THR A 180 15.57 8.44 16.28
CA THR A 180 16.63 8.16 15.30
C THR A 180 17.64 9.29 15.50
N PRO A 181 18.96 9.04 15.60
CA PRO A 181 19.90 10.11 15.31
C PRO A 181 19.49 10.69 13.94
N PRO A 182 19.63 12.01 13.70
CA PRO A 182 19.36 12.53 12.38
C PRO A 182 20.14 11.67 11.40
N VAL A 183 19.44 11.05 10.45
CA VAL A 183 20.08 10.69 9.20
C VAL A 183 20.64 12.02 8.73
N THR A 184 21.94 12.22 8.93
CA THR A 184 22.68 13.35 8.40
C THR A 184 22.28 13.42 6.95
N THR A 185 21.61 14.50 6.57
CA THR A 185 21.14 14.76 5.20
C THR A 185 22.26 14.41 4.23
N PRO A 186 22.15 13.30 3.49
CA PRO A 186 23.00 13.10 2.33
C PRO A 186 22.56 14.17 1.33
N ARG A 187 23.53 14.81 0.69
CA ARG A 187 23.31 15.70 -0.44
C ARG A 187 22.45 14.91 -1.46
N PRO A 188 21.36 15.47 -2.03
CA PRO A 188 20.52 14.72 -2.97
C PRO A 188 21.41 14.16 -4.08
N GLY A 189 21.48 12.84 -4.14
CA GLY A 189 22.14 12.12 -5.23
C GLY A 189 21.31 12.28 -6.50
N ARG A 190 21.96 12.20 -7.66
CA ARG A 190 21.29 12.39 -8.94
C ARG A 190 20.12 11.40 -9.08
N GLY A 191 18.93 11.90 -9.41
CA GLY A 191 17.75 11.06 -9.67
C GLY A 191 17.00 10.56 -8.43
N PHE A 192 17.38 10.97 -7.23
CA PHE A 192 16.64 10.70 -5.98
C PHE A 192 16.08 11.99 -5.39
N ASN A 193 14.84 11.94 -4.90
CA ASN A 193 14.25 13.03 -4.12
C ASN A 193 13.89 12.53 -2.72
N GLN A 194 13.88 13.44 -1.76
CA GLN A 194 13.44 13.15 -0.41
C GLN A 194 11.92 13.13 -0.36
N LEU A 195 11.36 11.94 -0.11
CA LEU A 195 9.92 11.78 0.08
C LEU A 195 9.63 11.41 1.53
N THR A 196 8.57 12.02 2.08
CA THR A 196 8.06 11.67 3.40
C THR A 196 7.22 10.40 3.31
N VAL A 197 7.43 9.47 4.22
CA VAL A 197 6.60 8.28 4.38
C VAL A 197 5.25 8.72 4.94
N ARG A 198 4.22 8.71 4.10
CA ARG A 198 2.84 9.05 4.47
C ARG A 198 2.25 8.01 5.41
N GLU A 199 2.45 6.74 5.08
CA GLU A 199 1.87 5.61 5.80
C GLU A 199 2.74 4.35 5.66
N VAL A 200 2.88 3.60 6.76
CA VAL A 200 3.35 2.20 6.75
C VAL A 200 2.20 1.32 7.21
N ARG A 201 1.65 0.54 6.28
CA ARG A 201 0.47 -0.32 6.50
C ARG A 201 0.91 -1.79 6.58
N PRO A 202 0.64 -2.51 7.67
CA PRO A 202 0.88 -3.95 7.72
C PRO A 202 0.02 -4.69 6.69
N GLU A 203 0.63 -5.56 5.90
CA GLU A 203 -0.05 -6.42 4.90
C GLU A 203 -0.17 -7.85 5.42
N THR A 204 0.92 -8.39 5.97
CA THR A 204 0.97 -9.72 6.60
C THR A 204 1.90 -9.66 7.82
N LYS A 205 2.11 -10.79 8.51
CA LYS A 205 3.11 -10.87 9.59
C LYS A 205 4.53 -10.47 9.16
N ASP A 206 4.86 -10.68 7.88
CA ASP A 206 6.20 -10.49 7.33
C ASP A 206 6.23 -9.43 6.22
N ALA A 207 5.16 -8.65 6.04
CA ALA A 207 5.09 -7.66 4.95
C ALA A 207 4.35 -6.38 5.34
N VAL A 208 4.81 -5.27 4.77
CA VAL A 208 4.18 -3.95 4.89
C VAL A 208 4.04 -3.30 3.52
N SER A 209 3.09 -2.38 3.34
CA SER A 209 3.09 -1.43 2.24
C SER A 209 3.43 -0.03 2.76
N VAL A 210 4.15 0.73 1.94
CA VAL A 210 4.69 2.04 2.27
C VAL A 210 4.21 3.03 1.24
N ALA A 211 3.44 4.03 1.66
CA ALA A 211 3.03 5.14 0.83
C ALA A 211 3.90 6.37 1.09
N PHE A 212 4.16 7.12 0.03
CA PHE A 212 4.95 8.34 0.06
C PHE A 212 4.08 9.56 -0.23
N ASP A 213 4.35 10.66 0.46
CA ASP A 213 3.85 11.98 0.07
C ASP A 213 4.81 12.55 -0.99
N VAL A 214 4.25 12.84 -2.17
CA VAL A 214 4.97 13.48 -3.28
C VAL A 214 4.68 14.99 -3.23
N PRO A 215 5.69 15.84 -2.98
CA PRO A 215 5.55 17.29 -3.06
C PRO A 215 4.98 17.76 -4.40
N ALA A 216 4.21 18.84 -4.40
CA ALA A 216 3.47 19.31 -5.58
C ALA A 216 4.37 19.60 -6.80
N ASP A 217 5.57 20.12 -6.55
CA ASP A 217 6.61 20.40 -7.53
C ASP A 217 7.23 19.13 -8.13
N LEU A 218 7.19 18.00 -7.40
CA LEU A 218 7.74 16.72 -7.84
C LEU A 218 6.70 15.81 -8.51
N ILE A 219 5.40 16.11 -8.43
CA ILE A 219 4.34 15.29 -9.05
C ILE A 219 4.64 14.88 -10.50
N PRO A 220 5.12 15.76 -11.40
CA PRO A 220 5.42 15.36 -12.78
C PRO A 220 6.50 14.27 -12.89
N ALA A 221 7.52 14.33 -12.04
CA ALA A 221 8.65 13.40 -12.04
C ALA A 221 8.31 12.02 -11.44
N TYR A 222 7.22 11.93 -10.68
CA TYR A 222 6.74 10.70 -10.05
C TYR A 222 5.49 10.12 -10.70
N ARG A 223 5.09 10.63 -11.88
CA ARG A 223 4.16 9.91 -12.74
C ARG A 223 4.82 8.61 -13.21
N PHE A 224 4.05 7.53 -13.23
CA PHE A 224 4.57 6.22 -13.56
C PHE A 224 3.63 5.46 -14.48
N THR A 225 4.22 4.57 -15.26
CA THR A 225 3.49 3.53 -16.00
C THR A 225 3.28 2.33 -15.07
N PRO A 226 2.10 1.69 -15.05
CA PRO A 226 1.83 0.55 -14.17
C PRO A 226 2.86 -0.56 -14.33
N GLY A 227 3.35 -1.08 -13.22
CA GLY A 227 4.40 -2.11 -13.18
C GLY A 227 5.83 -1.57 -13.04
N GLN A 228 6.03 -0.25 -13.10
CA GLN A 228 7.29 0.38 -12.73
C GLN A 228 7.63 0.23 -11.23
N HIS A 229 8.89 0.49 -10.89
CA HIS A 229 9.46 0.38 -9.57
C HIS A 229 10.17 1.67 -9.13
N LEU A 230 10.41 1.76 -7.82
CA LEU A 230 11.23 2.80 -7.20
C LEU A 230 12.50 2.18 -6.63
N THR A 231 13.60 2.93 -6.64
CA THR A 231 14.79 2.59 -5.86
C THR A 231 14.79 3.42 -4.59
N LEU A 232 14.94 2.76 -3.45
CA LEU A 232 15.14 3.39 -2.15
C LEU A 232 16.62 3.39 -1.81
N LYS A 233 17.12 4.54 -1.36
CA LYS A 233 18.47 4.71 -0.84
C LYS A 233 18.40 4.86 0.67
N ILE A 234 18.98 3.91 1.39
CA ILE A 234 18.79 3.72 2.83
C ILE A 234 20.18 3.68 3.49
N PRO A 235 20.49 4.61 4.40
CA PRO A 235 21.70 4.55 5.20
C PRO A 235 21.52 3.52 6.31
N LEU A 236 22.22 2.39 6.21
CA LEU A 236 22.13 1.28 7.17
C LEU A 236 23.51 0.72 7.47
N ASP A 237 23.81 0.47 8.75
CA ASP A 237 25.10 -0.04 9.23
C ASP A 237 26.33 0.78 8.77
N GLY A 238 26.19 2.10 8.68
CA GLY A 238 27.28 2.99 8.23
C GLY A 238 27.57 2.94 6.72
N ALA A 239 26.75 2.24 5.94
CA ALA A 239 26.86 2.17 4.49
C ALA A 239 25.54 2.54 3.81
N GLU A 240 25.63 3.02 2.58
CA GLU A 240 24.46 3.23 1.72
C GLU A 240 24.00 1.90 1.12
N GLN A 241 22.71 1.59 1.28
CA GLN A 241 22.05 0.45 0.66
C GLN A 241 21.02 0.95 -0.33
N ARG A 242 21.11 0.53 -1.59
CA ARG A 242 20.09 0.76 -2.62
C ARG A 242 19.24 -0.51 -2.80
N ARG A 243 17.91 -0.41 -2.76
CA ARG A 243 17.00 -1.53 -3.03
C ARG A 243 15.81 -1.08 -3.86
N THR A 244 15.43 -1.92 -4.82
CA THR A 244 14.33 -1.66 -5.74
C THR A 244 13.05 -2.34 -5.25
N TYR A 245 11.93 -1.64 -5.35
CA TYR A 245 10.60 -2.13 -5.00
C TYR A 245 9.59 -1.69 -6.04
N SER A 246 8.85 -2.65 -6.61
CA SER A 246 7.78 -2.36 -7.56
C SER A 246 6.65 -1.58 -6.89
N LEU A 247 6.08 -0.65 -7.63
CA LEU A 247 4.86 0.04 -7.23
C LEU A 247 3.70 -0.95 -7.18
N CYS A 248 2.84 -0.80 -6.19
CA CYS A 248 1.62 -1.59 -6.03
C CYS A 248 0.33 -0.75 -6.05
N SER A 249 0.47 0.57 -6.20
CA SER A 249 -0.63 1.48 -6.59
C SER A 249 -0.81 1.49 -8.10
N GLY A 250 -2.05 1.66 -8.56
CA GLY A 250 -2.36 1.89 -9.97
C GLY A 250 -2.10 3.34 -10.38
N ALA A 251 -1.90 3.58 -11.68
CA ALA A 251 -1.58 4.91 -12.22
C ALA A 251 -2.69 5.97 -12.00
N GLY A 252 -3.90 5.56 -11.60
CA GLY A 252 -5.01 6.46 -11.25
C GLY A 252 -5.36 6.52 -9.76
N ASP A 253 -4.63 5.85 -8.87
CA ASP A 253 -4.95 5.80 -7.43
C ASP A 253 -4.63 7.12 -6.70
N GLY A 254 -3.86 8.02 -7.33
CA GLY A 254 -3.40 9.26 -6.70
C GLY A 254 -2.42 9.02 -5.55
N GLU A 255 -1.75 7.87 -5.53
CA GLU A 255 -0.82 7.45 -4.48
C GLU A 255 0.43 6.80 -5.07
N LEU A 256 1.58 7.05 -4.44
CA LEU A 256 2.84 6.38 -4.72
C LEU A 256 3.09 5.36 -3.60
N ARG A 257 2.83 4.08 -3.87
CA ARG A 257 2.92 3.01 -2.86
C ARG A 257 3.74 1.83 -3.36
N ILE A 258 4.62 1.32 -2.50
CA ILE A 258 5.33 0.04 -2.68
C ILE A 258 4.85 -0.96 -1.63
N ALA A 259 5.11 -2.26 -1.85
CA ALA A 259 5.00 -3.25 -0.78
C ALA A 259 6.26 -4.09 -0.64
N VAL A 260 6.63 -4.33 0.61
CA VAL A 260 7.90 -4.91 1.02
C VAL A 260 7.62 -6.14 1.86
N LYS A 261 8.16 -7.28 1.40
CA LYS A 261 8.18 -8.52 2.18
C LYS A 261 9.56 -8.68 2.82
N ARG A 262 9.59 -9.04 4.09
CA ARG A 262 10.81 -9.38 4.81
C ARG A 262 11.45 -10.60 4.15
N VAL A 263 12.73 -10.46 3.83
CA VAL A 263 13.57 -11.57 3.36
C VAL A 263 14.36 -12.07 4.58
N PRO A 264 14.42 -13.38 4.83
CA PRO A 264 15.30 -13.93 5.88
C PRO A 264 16.72 -13.38 5.73
N ASP A 265 17.31 -12.95 6.85
CA ASP A 265 18.65 -12.32 6.92
C ASP A 265 18.83 -11.03 6.09
N GLY A 266 17.75 -10.54 5.46
CA GLY A 266 17.74 -9.32 4.69
C GLY A 266 17.72 -8.07 5.58
N LYS A 267 18.82 -7.33 5.59
CA LYS A 267 18.97 -6.11 6.42
C LYS A 267 17.92 -5.04 6.10
N VAL A 268 17.82 -4.66 4.83
CA VAL A 268 16.94 -3.56 4.38
C VAL A 268 15.45 -3.93 4.50
N SER A 269 15.06 -5.12 4.04
CA SER A 269 13.66 -5.57 4.11
C SER A 269 13.21 -5.79 5.56
N THR A 270 14.12 -6.20 6.45
CA THR A 270 13.85 -6.22 7.90
C THR A 270 13.62 -4.81 8.42
N TRP A 271 14.54 -3.88 8.16
CA TRP A 271 14.41 -2.49 8.63
C TRP A 271 13.12 -1.82 8.13
N LEU A 272 12.78 -1.97 6.85
CA LEU A 272 11.54 -1.43 6.27
C LEU A 272 10.27 -2.02 6.92
N THR A 273 10.31 -3.27 7.38
CA THR A 273 9.15 -3.94 7.96
C THR A 273 9.08 -3.84 9.49
N THR A 274 10.20 -3.58 10.19
CA THR A 274 10.24 -3.49 11.65
C THR A 274 10.41 -2.08 12.17
N GLU A 275 11.24 -1.25 11.52
CA GLU A 275 11.66 0.06 12.05
C GLU A 275 10.99 1.24 11.36
N LEU A 276 10.78 1.20 10.05
CA LEU A 276 10.20 2.32 9.30
C LEU A 276 8.84 2.77 9.86
N ARG A 277 8.63 4.08 9.96
CA ARG A 277 7.40 4.72 10.45
C ARG A 277 6.92 5.82 9.50
N ALA A 278 5.65 6.18 9.66
CA ALA A 278 5.12 7.39 9.04
C ALA A 278 5.87 8.62 9.56
N ALA A 279 5.99 9.63 8.70
CA ALA A 279 6.81 10.84 8.84
C ALA A 279 8.33 10.64 8.70
N ASP A 280 8.84 9.41 8.57
CA ASP A 280 10.24 9.20 8.17
C ASP A 280 10.49 9.75 6.77
N ILE A 281 11.71 10.15 6.48
CA ILE A 281 12.10 10.69 5.16
C ILE A 281 13.09 9.70 4.52
N LEU A 282 12.80 9.31 3.28
CA LEU A 282 13.67 8.44 2.49
C LEU A 282 14.08 9.14 1.19
N GLU A 283 15.29 8.84 0.71
CA GLU A 283 15.70 9.17 -0.65
C GLU A 283 15.11 8.12 -1.61
N VAL A 284 14.25 8.57 -2.53
CA VAL A 284 13.46 7.74 -3.43
C VAL A 284 13.74 8.15 -4.88
N SER A 285 14.07 7.21 -5.75
CA SER A 285 14.28 7.50 -7.17
C SER A 285 12.98 7.89 -7.88
N ALA A 286 13.07 8.52 -9.04
CA ALA A 286 11.94 8.54 -9.97
C ALA A 286 11.54 7.10 -10.37
N PRO A 287 10.27 6.86 -10.77
CA PRO A 287 9.82 5.58 -11.28
C PRO A 287 10.62 5.13 -12.51
N ALA A 288 10.99 3.85 -12.52
CA ALA A 288 11.72 3.22 -13.61
C ALA A 288 11.23 1.78 -13.84
N GLY A 289 11.69 1.15 -14.92
CA GLY A 289 11.36 -0.24 -15.24
C GLY A 289 10.55 -0.39 -16.52
N ARG A 290 10.59 -1.61 -17.08
CA ARG A 290 10.02 -1.98 -18.38
C ARG A 290 8.97 -3.08 -18.29
N PHE A 291 8.73 -3.62 -17.09
CA PHE A 291 7.64 -4.56 -16.84
C PHE A 291 6.31 -3.79 -16.76
N THR A 292 5.88 -3.25 -17.91
CA THR A 292 4.83 -2.25 -17.98
C THR A 292 3.80 -2.58 -19.06
N THR A 293 2.63 -1.99 -18.94
CA THR A 293 1.64 -1.97 -20.03
C THR A 293 1.10 -0.56 -20.22
N GLU A 294 0.89 -0.18 -21.47
CA GLU A 294 0.14 1.03 -21.79
C GLU A 294 -1.34 0.77 -21.62
N THR A 295 -2.08 1.79 -21.18
CA THR A 295 -3.53 1.70 -21.00
C THR A 295 -4.24 2.62 -21.97
N ASN A 296 -5.32 2.13 -22.58
CA ASN A 296 -6.14 2.91 -23.50
C ASN A 296 -7.63 2.61 -23.26
N PRO A 297 -8.49 3.64 -23.08
CA PRO A 297 -9.92 3.44 -22.88
C PRO A 297 -10.64 2.66 -24.00
N LEU A 298 -10.06 2.59 -25.20
CA LEU A 298 -10.59 1.84 -26.34
C LEU A 298 -10.18 0.36 -26.34
N ASN A 299 -9.25 -0.04 -25.48
CA ASN A 299 -8.82 -1.43 -25.40
C ASN A 299 -9.96 -2.32 -24.88
N SER A 300 -10.04 -3.51 -25.45
CA SER A 300 -10.94 -4.60 -25.03
C SER A 300 -10.14 -5.90 -25.03
N ARG A 301 -9.35 -6.11 -23.98
CA ARG A 301 -8.42 -7.24 -23.88
C ARG A 301 -8.63 -8.07 -22.62
N HIS A 302 -8.07 -9.27 -22.62
CA HIS A 302 -7.94 -10.13 -21.45
C HIS A 302 -6.49 -10.17 -20.98
N LEU A 303 -6.22 -9.60 -19.82
CA LEU A 303 -4.89 -9.61 -19.21
C LEU A 303 -4.77 -10.74 -18.17
N LEU A 304 -3.73 -11.56 -18.30
CA LEU A 304 -3.36 -12.54 -17.29
C LEU A 304 -2.24 -12.01 -16.40
N GLY A 305 -2.46 -11.97 -15.09
CA GLY A 305 -1.40 -11.76 -14.09
C GLY A 305 -1.10 -13.07 -13.36
N VAL A 306 0.16 -13.49 -13.32
CA VAL A 306 0.59 -14.65 -12.50
C VAL A 306 1.66 -14.19 -11.53
N ALA A 307 1.37 -14.34 -10.24
CA ALA A 307 2.22 -13.87 -9.18
C ALA A 307 2.52 -14.96 -8.15
N ALA A 308 3.66 -14.85 -7.47
CA ALA A 308 3.89 -15.57 -6.22
C ALA A 308 4.54 -14.70 -5.15
N GLY A 309 4.02 -14.79 -3.92
CA GLY A 309 4.52 -14.00 -2.79
C GLY A 309 4.53 -12.50 -3.07
N SER A 310 5.68 -11.84 -2.95
CA SER A 310 5.81 -10.40 -3.19
C SER A 310 5.72 -9.99 -4.66
N GLY A 311 5.81 -10.94 -5.60
CA GLY A 311 5.65 -10.69 -7.04
C GLY A 311 4.27 -10.17 -7.43
N ILE A 312 3.30 -10.17 -6.49
CA ILE A 312 2.00 -9.52 -6.69
C ILE A 312 2.10 -8.01 -6.88
N THR A 313 3.18 -7.37 -6.43
CA THR A 313 3.30 -5.91 -6.40
C THR A 313 3.14 -5.24 -7.78
N PRO A 314 3.95 -5.54 -8.80
CA PRO A 314 3.77 -4.95 -10.12
C PRO A 314 2.47 -5.42 -10.79
N ILE A 315 2.07 -6.68 -10.56
CA ILE A 315 0.82 -7.24 -11.11
C ILE A 315 -0.40 -6.48 -10.58
N ALA A 316 -0.43 -6.16 -9.29
CA ALA A 316 -1.50 -5.39 -8.68
C ALA A 316 -1.56 -3.96 -9.26
N ALA A 317 -0.42 -3.31 -9.48
CA ALA A 317 -0.39 -1.99 -10.14
C ALA A 317 -0.96 -2.04 -11.56
N ILE A 318 -0.57 -3.04 -12.35
CA ILE A 318 -1.07 -3.27 -13.72
C ILE A 318 -2.58 -3.52 -13.71
N VAL A 319 -3.05 -4.49 -12.93
CA VAL A 319 -4.46 -4.90 -12.88
C VAL A 319 -5.34 -3.75 -12.39
N LYS A 320 -4.95 -3.03 -11.34
CA LYS A 320 -5.68 -1.83 -10.87
C LYS A 320 -5.83 -0.79 -11.98
N SER A 321 -4.76 -0.56 -12.74
CA SER A 321 -4.73 0.46 -13.79
C SER A 321 -5.56 0.06 -15.00
N VAL A 322 -5.47 -1.19 -15.45
CA VAL A 322 -6.27 -1.71 -16.56
C VAL A 322 -7.76 -1.70 -16.21
N LEU A 323 -8.15 -2.17 -15.03
CA LEU A 323 -9.57 -2.18 -14.64
C LEU A 323 -10.16 -0.78 -14.53
N LEU A 324 -9.36 0.20 -14.09
CA LEU A 324 -9.75 1.60 -13.96
C LEU A 324 -9.83 2.33 -15.32
N LEU A 325 -8.82 2.15 -16.18
CA LEU A 325 -8.63 2.96 -17.39
C LEU A 325 -9.14 2.30 -18.67
N GLU A 326 -9.35 0.98 -18.69
CA GLU A 326 -9.82 0.23 -19.86
C GLU A 326 -11.18 -0.43 -19.55
N PRO A 327 -12.31 0.27 -19.70
CA PRO A 327 -13.62 -0.19 -19.24
C PRO A 327 -14.10 -1.50 -19.89
N HIS A 328 -13.57 -1.86 -21.06
CA HIS A 328 -13.93 -3.09 -21.79
C HIS A 328 -12.94 -4.25 -21.57
N SER A 329 -11.83 -4.02 -20.86
CA SER A 329 -10.86 -5.07 -20.55
C SER A 329 -11.24 -5.85 -19.30
N ARG A 330 -10.83 -7.12 -19.25
CA ARG A 330 -10.93 -8.02 -18.09
C ARG A 330 -9.56 -8.54 -17.67
N CYS A 331 -9.44 -8.98 -16.43
CA CYS A 331 -8.21 -9.49 -15.85
C CYS A 331 -8.45 -10.82 -15.12
N THR A 332 -7.53 -11.76 -15.29
CA THR A 332 -7.42 -12.95 -14.43
C THR A 332 -6.10 -12.92 -13.70
N VAL A 333 -6.12 -13.14 -12.38
CA VAL A 333 -4.92 -13.16 -11.54
C VAL A 333 -4.77 -14.54 -10.90
N VAL A 334 -3.71 -15.27 -11.23
CA VAL A 334 -3.33 -16.50 -10.53
C VAL A 334 -2.27 -16.16 -9.49
N TYR A 335 -2.59 -16.31 -8.20
CA TYR A 335 -1.74 -15.84 -7.11
C TYR A 335 -1.31 -16.96 -6.14
N GLY A 336 -0.05 -17.38 -6.28
CA GLY A 336 0.59 -18.40 -5.45
C GLY A 336 1.10 -17.89 -4.10
N ASN A 337 0.67 -18.52 -3.00
CA ASN A 337 1.09 -18.19 -1.64
C ASN A 337 1.36 -19.45 -0.79
N LYS A 338 1.89 -19.26 0.42
CA LYS A 338 2.05 -20.38 1.37
C LYS A 338 0.69 -20.76 1.95
N ASP A 339 0.06 -19.78 2.55
CA ASP A 339 -1.20 -19.87 3.29
C ASP A 339 -2.04 -18.61 3.03
N PRO A 340 -3.36 -18.62 3.30
CA PRO A 340 -4.22 -17.44 3.18
C PRO A 340 -3.68 -16.20 3.93
N ASP A 341 -3.15 -16.39 5.14
CA ASP A 341 -2.59 -15.30 5.96
C ASP A 341 -1.29 -14.69 5.41
N SER A 342 -0.72 -15.28 4.36
CA SER A 342 0.52 -14.83 3.72
C SER A 342 0.31 -14.03 2.43
N VAL A 343 -0.95 -13.85 2.02
CA VAL A 343 -1.37 -13.11 0.82
C VAL A 343 -1.12 -11.61 1.06
N MET A 344 -0.14 -11.06 0.35
CA MET A 344 0.09 -9.60 0.37
C MET A 344 -0.99 -8.90 -0.46
N LEU A 345 -1.37 -7.69 -0.05
CA LEU A 345 -2.40 -6.90 -0.73
C LEU A 345 -3.77 -7.61 -0.79
N ALA A 346 -4.03 -8.57 0.09
CA ALA A 346 -5.29 -9.34 0.11
C ALA A 346 -6.51 -8.42 0.13
N ARG A 347 -6.51 -7.43 1.04
CA ARG A 347 -7.57 -6.44 1.14
C ARG A 347 -7.75 -5.63 -0.15
N ASP A 348 -6.65 -5.20 -0.77
CA ASP A 348 -6.74 -4.42 -2.01
C ASP A 348 -7.30 -5.26 -3.16
N LEU A 349 -6.93 -6.55 -3.25
CA LEU A 349 -7.45 -7.49 -4.25
C LEU A 349 -8.93 -7.80 -4.04
N GLU A 350 -9.35 -8.01 -2.78
CA GLU A 350 -10.76 -8.23 -2.42
C GLU A 350 -11.62 -7.00 -2.74
N GLU A 351 -11.17 -5.80 -2.38
CA GLU A 351 -11.87 -4.55 -2.69
C GLU A 351 -11.95 -4.32 -4.21
N LEU A 352 -10.90 -4.69 -4.95
CA LEU A 352 -10.87 -4.58 -6.41
C LEU A 352 -11.83 -5.58 -7.07
N ALA A 353 -11.84 -6.83 -6.60
CA ALA A 353 -12.75 -7.87 -7.10
C ALA A 353 -14.21 -7.53 -6.77
N ALA A 354 -14.50 -6.99 -5.59
CA ALA A 354 -15.85 -6.54 -5.24
C ALA A 354 -16.33 -5.37 -6.13
N ARG A 355 -15.41 -4.50 -6.57
CA ARG A 355 -15.72 -3.34 -7.43
C ARG A 355 -15.89 -3.72 -8.90
N HIS A 356 -15.15 -4.71 -9.39
CA HIS A 356 -15.07 -5.09 -10.80
C HIS A 356 -15.41 -6.57 -11.03
N GLY A 357 -16.36 -7.13 -10.27
CA GLY A 357 -16.53 -8.58 -10.12
C GLY A 357 -16.80 -9.38 -11.39
N ASP A 358 -17.34 -8.77 -12.44
CA ASP A 358 -17.51 -9.35 -13.77
C ASP A 358 -16.23 -9.30 -14.64
N ARG A 359 -15.27 -8.45 -14.26
CA ARG A 359 -14.06 -8.14 -15.02
C ARG A 359 -12.77 -8.56 -14.32
N LEU A 360 -12.80 -8.95 -13.05
CA LEU A 360 -11.64 -9.44 -12.31
C LEU A 360 -11.91 -10.81 -11.68
N HIS A 361 -11.13 -11.80 -12.10
CA HIS A 361 -11.11 -13.11 -11.46
C HIS A 361 -9.77 -13.36 -10.77
N VAL A 362 -9.78 -13.60 -9.46
CA VAL A 362 -8.57 -13.91 -8.67
C VAL A 362 -8.61 -15.37 -8.24
N ILE A 363 -7.62 -16.15 -8.67
CA ILE A 363 -7.46 -17.56 -8.35
C ILE A 363 -6.27 -17.71 -7.42
N HIS A 364 -6.53 -18.04 -6.16
CA HIS A 364 -5.48 -18.33 -5.20
C HIS A 364 -4.99 -19.77 -5.33
N VAL A 365 -3.68 -19.95 -5.21
CA VAL A 365 -3.01 -21.26 -5.15
C VAL A 365 -2.16 -21.28 -3.88
N TYR A 366 -2.39 -22.26 -3.02
CA TYR A 366 -1.73 -22.36 -1.72
C TYR A 366 -0.86 -23.59 -1.61
N SER A 367 0.40 -23.40 -1.23
CA SER A 367 1.35 -24.51 -1.09
C SER A 367 1.27 -25.26 0.24
N ARG A 368 0.52 -24.74 1.22
CA ARG A 368 0.41 -25.30 2.58
C ARG A 368 -1.02 -25.30 3.15
N HIS A 369 -2.00 -24.81 2.39
CA HIS A 369 -3.40 -24.81 2.77
C HIS A 369 -4.22 -25.52 1.68
N ASP A 370 -4.86 -26.62 2.02
CA ASP A 370 -5.73 -27.36 1.11
C ASP A 370 -7.18 -26.88 1.28
N ASP A 371 -7.74 -26.32 0.22
CA ASP A 371 -9.14 -25.86 0.16
C ASP A 371 -10.08 -26.92 -0.45
N GLY A 372 -9.58 -28.15 -0.69
CA GLY A 372 -10.29 -29.23 -1.34
C GLY A 372 -10.26 -29.19 -2.86
N THR A 373 -9.54 -28.23 -3.47
CA THR A 373 -9.34 -28.12 -4.92
C THR A 373 -7.92 -28.55 -5.30
N PRO A 374 -7.69 -29.76 -5.84
CA PRO A 374 -6.35 -30.28 -6.09
C PRO A 374 -5.46 -29.39 -6.97
N GLU A 375 -6.05 -28.70 -7.95
CA GLU A 375 -5.30 -27.81 -8.84
C GLU A 375 -4.83 -26.52 -8.14
N ARG A 376 -5.43 -26.18 -6.99
CA ARG A 376 -5.07 -25.00 -6.17
C ARG A 376 -4.19 -25.35 -4.97
N TYR A 377 -3.91 -26.63 -4.74
CA TYR A 377 -3.04 -27.09 -3.66
C TYR A 377 -1.65 -27.49 -4.14
N GLY A 378 -0.62 -26.88 -3.55
CA GLY A 378 0.80 -27.09 -3.85
C GLY A 378 1.48 -25.87 -4.47
N ARG A 379 2.77 -26.01 -4.82
CA ARG A 379 3.52 -24.95 -5.53
C ARG A 379 2.98 -24.80 -6.95
N LEU A 380 2.93 -23.60 -7.48
CA LEU A 380 2.50 -23.36 -8.86
C LEU A 380 3.58 -23.83 -9.84
N THR A 381 3.46 -25.06 -10.34
CA THR A 381 4.33 -25.65 -11.38
C THR A 381 3.67 -25.54 -12.76
N ARG A 382 4.41 -25.87 -13.81
CA ARG A 382 3.90 -25.95 -15.19
C ARG A 382 2.64 -26.82 -15.27
N GLU A 383 2.69 -28.03 -14.73
CA GLU A 383 1.62 -29.02 -14.79
C GLU A 383 0.39 -28.54 -14.03
N ARG A 384 0.60 -27.95 -12.84
CA ARG A 384 -0.48 -27.43 -12.01
C ARG A 384 -1.13 -26.21 -12.63
N PHE A 385 -0.35 -25.28 -13.18
CA PHE A 385 -0.88 -24.13 -13.90
C PHE A 385 -1.68 -24.58 -15.13
N HIS A 386 -1.16 -25.51 -15.92
CA HIS A 386 -1.88 -26.08 -17.05
C HIS A 386 -3.21 -26.72 -16.63
N ALA A 387 -3.21 -27.54 -15.56
CA ALA A 387 -4.42 -28.16 -15.03
C ALA A 387 -5.44 -27.11 -14.53
N LEU A 388 -4.96 -26.07 -13.83
CA LEU A 388 -5.77 -24.97 -13.33
C LEU A 388 -6.47 -24.23 -14.47
N VAL A 389 -5.71 -23.81 -15.48
CA VAL A 389 -6.22 -23.11 -16.66
C VAL A 389 -7.23 -23.97 -17.40
N THR A 390 -6.90 -25.23 -17.67
CA THR A 390 -7.77 -26.15 -18.43
C THR A 390 -9.12 -26.38 -17.74
N ARG A 391 -9.12 -26.49 -16.40
CA ARG A 391 -10.31 -26.89 -15.65
C ARG A 391 -11.14 -25.70 -15.14
N HIS A 392 -10.49 -24.60 -14.78
CA HIS A 392 -11.13 -23.52 -14.02
C HIS A 392 -11.10 -22.16 -14.72
N ALA A 393 -10.28 -21.98 -15.74
CA ALA A 393 -10.14 -20.70 -16.44
C ALA A 393 -9.66 -20.90 -17.90
N PRO A 394 -10.44 -21.60 -18.75
CA PRO A 394 -10.01 -21.95 -20.11
C PRO A 394 -9.84 -20.71 -21.01
N ASP A 395 -10.46 -19.60 -20.66
CA ASP A 395 -10.32 -18.30 -21.32
C ASP A 395 -8.91 -17.71 -21.17
N ILE A 396 -8.10 -18.17 -20.22
CA ILE A 396 -6.68 -17.76 -20.10
C ILE A 396 -5.87 -18.14 -21.35
N ALA A 397 -6.24 -19.21 -22.06
CA ALA A 397 -5.56 -19.60 -23.30
C ALA A 397 -5.73 -18.56 -24.42
N THR A 398 -6.73 -17.68 -24.31
CA THR A 398 -6.98 -16.59 -25.26
C THR A 398 -6.64 -15.21 -24.68
N ALA A 399 -5.85 -15.16 -23.60
CA ALA A 399 -5.35 -13.91 -23.05
C ALA A 399 -4.53 -13.13 -24.10
N ASP A 400 -4.68 -11.81 -24.10
CA ASP A 400 -3.95 -10.93 -25.02
C ASP A 400 -2.51 -10.71 -24.56
N ASP A 401 -2.32 -10.54 -23.24
CA ASP A 401 -1.04 -10.32 -22.59
C ASP A 401 -0.95 -11.11 -21.28
N ALA A 402 0.24 -11.61 -20.95
CA ALA A 402 0.53 -12.29 -19.68
C ALA A 402 1.71 -11.63 -18.96
N PHE A 403 1.51 -11.28 -17.69
CA PHE A 403 2.51 -10.71 -16.81
C PHE A 403 2.85 -11.68 -15.68
N LEU A 404 4.10 -12.14 -15.63
CA LEU A 404 4.57 -13.16 -14.68
C LEU A 404 5.59 -12.56 -13.72
N CYS A 405 5.39 -12.68 -12.41
CA CYS A 405 6.35 -12.20 -11.42
C CYS A 405 6.42 -13.10 -10.18
N GLY A 406 7.60 -13.64 -9.89
CA GLY A 406 7.81 -14.55 -8.76
C GLY A 406 9.11 -15.34 -8.85
N PRO A 407 9.20 -16.48 -8.15
CA PRO A 407 10.34 -17.40 -8.24
C PRO A 407 10.59 -17.87 -9.67
N ALA A 408 11.87 -18.04 -10.04
CA ALA A 408 12.29 -18.34 -11.41
C ALA A 408 11.72 -19.66 -11.95
N ASP A 409 11.65 -20.69 -11.11
CA ASP A 409 11.05 -22.00 -11.44
C ASP A 409 9.56 -21.86 -11.79
N MET A 410 8.83 -21.05 -11.02
CA MET A 410 7.43 -20.75 -11.29
C MET A 410 7.27 -19.93 -12.57
N THR A 411 7.99 -18.82 -12.74
CA THR A 411 7.83 -17.96 -13.93
C THR A 411 8.17 -18.72 -15.21
N GLN A 412 9.23 -19.53 -15.20
CA GLN A 412 9.62 -20.34 -16.37
C GLN A 412 8.57 -21.43 -16.66
N GLY A 413 8.15 -22.18 -15.64
CA GLY A 413 7.16 -23.24 -15.82
C GLY A 413 5.82 -22.72 -16.36
N VAL A 414 5.38 -21.54 -15.89
CA VAL A 414 4.15 -20.89 -16.38
C VAL A 414 4.34 -20.35 -17.80
N ARG A 415 5.49 -19.74 -18.12
CA ARG A 415 5.83 -19.30 -19.48
C ARG A 415 5.76 -20.47 -20.47
N ASP A 416 6.40 -21.59 -20.14
CA ASP A 416 6.40 -22.79 -21.00
C ASP A 416 5.00 -23.38 -21.17
N ALA A 417 4.16 -23.33 -20.13
CA ALA A 417 2.76 -23.73 -20.23
C ALA A 417 1.98 -22.83 -21.20
N LEU A 418 2.12 -21.50 -21.06
CA LEU A 418 1.41 -20.53 -21.89
C LEU A 418 1.82 -20.62 -23.36
N VAL A 419 3.12 -20.76 -23.65
CA VAL A 419 3.61 -21.00 -25.01
C VAL A 419 3.05 -22.32 -25.56
N GLY A 420 3.03 -23.39 -24.75
CA GLY A 420 2.43 -24.66 -25.13
C GLY A 420 0.92 -24.59 -25.40
N LEU A 421 0.22 -23.62 -24.79
CA LEU A 421 -1.20 -23.33 -25.03
C LEU A 421 -1.43 -22.38 -26.22
N GLY A 422 -0.37 -21.86 -26.85
CA GLY A 422 -0.43 -21.04 -28.06
C GLY A 422 -0.29 -19.52 -27.84
N LEU A 423 -0.02 -19.06 -26.61
CA LEU A 423 0.25 -17.64 -26.37
C LEU A 423 1.63 -17.26 -26.92
N ALA A 424 1.69 -16.22 -27.75
CA ALA A 424 2.94 -15.78 -28.37
C ALA A 424 3.94 -15.29 -27.30
N ALA A 425 5.23 -15.64 -27.47
CA ALA A 425 6.25 -15.42 -26.44
C ALA A 425 6.54 -13.93 -26.17
N ASP A 426 6.28 -13.06 -27.14
CA ASP A 426 6.40 -11.60 -27.06
C ASP A 426 5.26 -10.95 -26.25
N ARG A 427 4.14 -11.64 -26.08
CA ARG A 427 3.01 -11.27 -25.20
C ARG A 427 3.16 -11.77 -23.76
N ILE A 428 4.27 -12.46 -23.46
CA ILE A 428 4.56 -12.98 -22.13
C ILE A 428 5.71 -12.18 -21.52
N HIS A 429 5.36 -11.30 -20.59
CA HIS A 429 6.28 -10.45 -19.85
C HIS A 429 6.67 -11.13 -18.54
N THR A 430 7.93 -11.04 -18.15
CA THR A 430 8.42 -11.67 -16.91
C THR A 430 9.34 -10.72 -16.16
N GLU A 431 9.16 -10.61 -14.84
CA GLU A 431 10.06 -9.87 -13.95
C GLU A 431 10.47 -10.75 -12.76
N ARG A 432 11.74 -10.65 -12.36
CA ARG A 432 12.33 -11.43 -11.26
C ARG A 432 12.83 -10.50 -10.15
N PHE A 433 12.67 -10.92 -8.90
CA PHE A 433 13.12 -10.16 -7.72
C PHE A 433 14.37 -10.72 -7.05
N THR A 434 14.72 -11.97 -7.35
CA THR A 434 15.88 -12.65 -6.77
C THR A 434 16.69 -13.27 -7.88
N GLY A 435 18.02 -13.16 -7.80
CA GLY A 435 18.93 -13.86 -8.68
C GLY A 435 18.86 -15.37 -8.46
N GLY A 436 18.03 -16.05 -9.24
CA GLY A 436 18.35 -17.41 -9.63
C GLY A 436 19.36 -17.31 -10.75
N ALA A 437 20.51 -17.99 -10.64
CA ALA A 437 21.44 -18.14 -11.75
C ALA A 437 20.62 -18.51 -13.00
N SER A 438 20.65 -17.65 -14.01
CA SER A 438 20.10 -18.00 -15.31
C SER A 438 20.76 -19.32 -15.71
N THR A 439 19.97 -20.37 -15.87
CA THR A 439 20.43 -21.66 -16.42
C THR A 439 20.63 -21.55 -17.93
N ALA A 440 21.15 -20.42 -18.40
CA ALA A 440 21.88 -20.40 -19.66
C ALA A 440 23.14 -21.20 -19.39
N THR A 441 23.21 -22.38 -19.99
CA THR A 441 24.36 -23.29 -20.03
C THR A 441 25.63 -22.50 -19.87
N SER A 442 26.37 -22.80 -18.81
CA SER A 442 27.76 -22.41 -18.64
C SER A 442 28.51 -22.79 -19.91
N ALA A 443 28.63 -21.84 -20.84
CA ALA A 443 29.69 -21.88 -21.81
C ALA A 443 31.00 -22.01 -21.02
N GLU A 444 31.91 -22.84 -21.51
CA GLU A 444 33.23 -23.03 -20.93
C GLU A 444 33.82 -21.67 -20.53
N PRO A 445 34.51 -21.58 -19.39
CA PRO A 445 35.11 -20.31 -18.98
C PRO A 445 36.11 -19.90 -20.04
N GLU A 446 35.71 -18.94 -20.88
CA GLU A 446 36.66 -18.21 -21.72
C GLU A 446 37.76 -17.64 -20.82
N PRO A 447 39.02 -17.61 -21.30
CA PRO A 447 40.17 -17.30 -20.48
C PRO A 447 39.92 -16.01 -19.69
N ALA A 448 40.21 -16.07 -18.39
CA ALA A 448 40.06 -14.93 -17.51
C ALA A 448 40.81 -13.73 -18.10
N GLU A 449 40.09 -12.63 -18.37
CA GLU A 449 40.68 -11.34 -18.74
C GLU A 449 41.76 -11.01 -17.70
N THR A 450 43.03 -10.95 -18.12
CA THR A 450 44.17 -10.75 -17.20
C THR A 450 44.65 -9.30 -17.16
N ALA A 451 44.25 -8.48 -18.12
CA ALA A 451 44.66 -7.08 -18.24
C ALA A 451 43.52 -6.11 -17.86
N PRO A 452 43.83 -4.98 -17.20
CA PRO A 452 42.87 -3.90 -17.05
C PRO A 452 42.60 -3.20 -18.38
N HIS A 453 41.41 -2.63 -18.53
CA HIS A 453 40.99 -1.90 -19.72
C HIS A 453 40.48 -0.50 -19.37
N ASP A 454 40.86 0.50 -20.16
CA ASP A 454 40.33 1.85 -20.02
C ASP A 454 39.03 2.00 -20.82
N VAL A 455 37.92 2.27 -20.12
CA VAL A 455 36.58 2.39 -20.72
C VAL A 455 36.11 3.83 -20.61
N THR A 456 35.54 4.36 -21.69
CA THR A 456 34.88 5.67 -21.63
C THR A 456 33.44 5.49 -21.17
N VAL A 457 33.09 6.10 -20.04
CA VAL A 457 31.71 6.17 -19.55
C VAL A 457 31.14 7.54 -19.87
N VAL A 458 29.98 7.58 -20.53
CA VAL A 458 29.23 8.81 -20.79
C VAL A 458 28.04 8.85 -19.85
N ASP A 459 27.95 9.92 -19.06
CA ASP A 459 26.81 10.18 -18.18
C ASP A 459 26.61 11.71 -18.06
N GLN A 460 25.38 12.19 -18.21
CA GLN A 460 25.04 13.62 -18.22
C GLN A 460 25.81 14.45 -19.25
N GLY A 461 26.08 13.89 -20.43
CA GLY A 461 26.92 14.49 -21.47
C GLY A 461 28.41 14.58 -21.10
N THR A 462 28.81 14.08 -19.93
CA THR A 462 30.20 14.07 -19.48
C THR A 462 30.84 12.75 -19.84
N LYS A 463 31.98 12.79 -20.52
CA LYS A 463 32.80 11.61 -20.82
C LYS A 463 33.91 11.47 -19.79
N THR A 464 33.94 10.34 -19.09
CA THR A 464 34.99 10.02 -18.12
C THR A 464 35.63 8.69 -18.48
N THR A 465 36.95 8.65 -18.55
CA THR A 465 37.69 7.39 -18.72
C THR A 465 37.88 6.73 -17.36
N VAL A 466 37.48 5.46 -17.24
CA VAL A 466 37.63 4.65 -16.03
C VAL A 466 38.39 3.37 -16.36
N THR A 467 39.41 3.07 -15.58
CA THR A 467 40.14 1.79 -15.70
C THR A 467 39.33 0.68 -15.02
N VAL A 468 38.89 -0.31 -15.79
CA VAL A 468 38.20 -1.53 -15.32
C VAL A 468 39.24 -2.59 -15.03
N ARG A 469 39.25 -3.15 -13.81
CA ARG A 469 40.18 -4.22 -13.41
C ARG A 469 39.73 -5.57 -13.96
N PRO A 470 40.66 -6.53 -14.14
CA PRO A 470 40.33 -7.93 -14.41
C PRO A 470 39.14 -8.46 -13.57
N GLY A 471 38.07 -8.89 -14.23
CA GLY A 471 36.87 -9.45 -13.58
C GLY A 471 35.88 -8.44 -12.99
N GLU A 472 36.23 -7.15 -12.92
CA GLU A 472 35.38 -6.06 -12.44
C GLU A 472 34.32 -5.68 -13.49
N SER A 473 33.12 -5.30 -13.06
CA SER A 473 32.10 -4.77 -13.97
C SER A 473 32.38 -3.30 -14.32
N VAL A 474 31.90 -2.84 -15.48
CA VAL A 474 31.98 -1.40 -15.84
C VAL A 474 31.32 -0.53 -14.77
N LEU A 475 30.20 -0.98 -14.19
CA LEU A 475 29.53 -0.25 -13.10
C LEU A 475 30.46 -0.12 -11.87
N ASP A 476 31.06 -1.21 -11.40
CA ASP A 476 31.88 -1.17 -10.19
C ASP A 476 33.14 -0.33 -10.39
N ALA A 477 33.74 -0.37 -11.58
CA ALA A 477 34.86 0.50 -11.94
C ALA A 477 34.45 1.98 -11.92
N GLY A 478 33.29 2.33 -12.47
CA GLY A 478 32.75 3.69 -12.43
C GLY A 478 32.47 4.19 -11.01
N LEU A 479 31.81 3.36 -10.19
CA LEU A 479 31.55 3.69 -8.78
C LEU A 479 32.85 3.85 -7.98
N ARG A 480 33.86 3.00 -8.23
CA ARG A 480 35.18 3.11 -7.62
C ARG A 480 35.92 4.37 -8.04
N ALA A 481 35.71 4.82 -9.28
CA ALA A 481 36.23 6.09 -9.79
C ALA A 481 35.47 7.31 -9.25
N GLY A 482 34.42 7.11 -8.45
CA GLY A 482 33.63 8.19 -7.85
C GLY A 482 32.48 8.71 -8.72
N LEU A 483 32.13 8.01 -9.81
CA LEU A 483 30.96 8.35 -10.62
C LEU A 483 29.66 7.96 -9.88
N ASP A 484 28.64 8.83 -9.92
CA ASP A 484 27.29 8.52 -9.39
C ASP A 484 26.41 7.89 -10.49
N LEU A 485 26.80 6.71 -10.95
CA LEU A 485 26.08 5.98 -12.00
C LEU A 485 24.73 5.44 -11.50
N PRO A 486 23.72 5.27 -12.37
CA PRO A 486 22.45 4.69 -11.96
C PRO A 486 22.60 3.18 -11.68
N TYR A 487 22.26 2.74 -10.45
CA TYR A 487 22.25 1.32 -10.08
C TYR A 487 21.37 1.02 -8.86
N SER A 488 21.05 -0.27 -8.68
CA SER A 488 20.42 -0.79 -7.46
C SER A 488 20.93 -2.19 -7.09
N CYS A 489 20.52 -3.25 -7.81
CA CYS A 489 20.79 -4.63 -7.39
C CYS A 489 22.23 -5.12 -7.59
N LYS A 490 22.95 -4.60 -8.60
CA LYS A 490 24.25 -5.12 -9.09
C LYS A 490 24.27 -6.59 -9.56
N GLU A 491 23.11 -7.24 -9.64
CA GLU A 491 22.97 -8.66 -10.01
C GLU A 491 22.47 -8.86 -11.45
N GLY A 492 22.23 -7.78 -12.19
CA GLY A 492 21.73 -7.85 -13.57
C GLY A 492 20.24 -8.09 -13.70
N ILE A 493 19.45 -7.71 -12.68
CA ILE A 493 18.01 -8.04 -12.60
C ILE A 493 17.13 -6.79 -12.69
N CYS A 494 17.45 -5.74 -11.92
CA CYS A 494 16.57 -4.58 -11.78
C CYS A 494 16.55 -3.62 -13.00
N GLY A 495 17.46 -3.78 -13.96
CA GLY A 495 17.56 -2.91 -15.13
C GLY A 495 18.04 -1.46 -14.88
N THR A 496 18.17 -1.01 -13.63
CA THR A 496 18.55 0.40 -13.28
C THR A 496 19.88 0.85 -13.91
N CYS A 497 20.84 -0.06 -14.09
CA CYS A 497 22.16 0.25 -14.67
C CYS A 497 22.22 0.01 -16.18
N ARG A 498 21.07 0.04 -16.88
CA ARG A 498 21.02 -0.09 -18.33
C ARG A 498 21.70 1.10 -18.98
N ALA A 499 22.53 0.80 -19.97
CA ALA A 499 23.27 1.76 -20.77
C ALA A 499 23.38 1.21 -22.21
N LYS A 500 23.88 2.02 -23.14
CA LYS A 500 24.17 1.58 -24.50
C LYS A 500 25.66 1.43 -24.71
N SER A 501 26.09 0.30 -25.27
CA SER A 501 27.45 0.16 -25.78
C SER A 501 27.50 0.81 -27.17
N THR A 502 28.17 1.96 -27.26
CA THR A 502 28.19 2.78 -28.48
C THR A 502 29.45 2.55 -29.34
N SER A 503 30.49 1.99 -28.73
CA SER A 503 31.74 1.65 -29.40
C SER A 503 32.49 0.59 -28.60
N GLY A 504 33.38 -0.14 -29.29
CA GLY A 504 34.22 -1.18 -28.71
C GLY A 504 33.47 -2.47 -28.34
N PRO A 505 34.15 -3.63 -28.42
CA PRO A 505 33.59 -4.91 -28.01
C PRO A 505 33.47 -5.00 -26.48
N VAL A 506 32.33 -5.52 -26.03
CA VAL A 506 32.04 -5.81 -24.62
C VAL A 506 31.46 -7.21 -24.49
N ARG A 507 31.73 -7.85 -23.36
CA ARG A 507 31.09 -9.08 -22.93
C ARG A 507 30.00 -8.76 -21.93
N LEU A 508 28.77 -9.20 -22.22
CA LEU A 508 27.64 -9.12 -21.30
C LEU A 508 27.44 -10.48 -20.64
N ASP A 509 27.68 -10.57 -19.33
CA ASP A 509 27.35 -11.76 -18.56
C ASP A 509 25.83 -11.99 -18.53
N ALA A 510 25.43 -13.22 -18.19
CA ALA A 510 24.04 -13.57 -17.91
C ALA A 510 23.34 -12.53 -17.02
N CYS A 511 22.20 -12.05 -17.51
CA CYS A 511 21.37 -11.02 -16.90
C CYS A 511 19.91 -11.11 -17.39
N ASP A 512 19.03 -10.27 -16.86
CA ASP A 512 17.60 -10.21 -17.18
C ASP A 512 17.26 -9.15 -18.24
N LEU A 513 18.19 -8.90 -19.18
CA LEU A 513 17.96 -8.00 -20.31
C LEU A 513 17.37 -8.79 -21.49
N ALA A 514 16.34 -8.25 -22.13
CA ALA A 514 15.67 -8.92 -23.25
C ALA A 514 16.58 -8.99 -24.50
N GLN A 515 16.49 -10.07 -25.26
CA GLN A 515 17.33 -10.25 -26.46
C GLN A 515 17.22 -9.08 -27.47
N PRO A 516 16.03 -8.52 -27.77
CA PRO A 516 15.94 -7.37 -28.67
C PRO A 516 16.67 -6.12 -28.16
N ASP A 517 16.75 -5.92 -26.84
CA ASP A 517 17.54 -4.82 -26.25
C ASP A 517 19.04 -5.08 -26.43
N ILE A 518 19.49 -6.33 -26.22
CA ILE A 518 20.88 -6.74 -26.45
C ILE A 518 21.26 -6.53 -27.92
N ASP A 519 20.41 -6.96 -28.85
CA ASP A 519 20.62 -6.82 -30.29
C ASP A 519 20.67 -5.33 -30.72
N ALA A 520 19.95 -4.46 -30.02
CA ALA A 520 19.99 -3.00 -30.21
C ALA A 520 21.20 -2.31 -29.55
N GLY A 521 22.12 -3.08 -28.96
CA GLY A 521 23.35 -2.59 -28.34
C GLY A 521 23.21 -2.13 -26.88
N TYR A 522 22.09 -2.43 -26.22
CA TYR A 522 21.93 -2.14 -24.81
C TYR A 522 22.59 -3.21 -23.93
N VAL A 523 23.10 -2.77 -22.79
CA VAL A 523 23.79 -3.61 -21.81
C VAL A 523 23.37 -3.24 -20.38
N LEU A 524 23.61 -4.13 -19.42
CA LEU A 524 23.55 -3.80 -18.00
C LEU A 524 24.97 -3.61 -17.47
N ALA A 525 25.35 -2.39 -17.08
CA ALA A 525 26.72 -2.06 -16.74
C ALA A 525 27.28 -2.91 -15.57
N CYS A 526 26.43 -3.40 -14.66
CA CYS A 526 26.84 -4.30 -13.57
C CYS A 526 27.19 -5.73 -14.01
N ARG A 527 26.83 -6.10 -15.23
CA ARG A 527 27.11 -7.40 -15.85
C ARG A 527 27.97 -7.25 -17.11
N THR A 528 28.47 -6.05 -17.40
CA THR A 528 29.25 -5.76 -18.61
C THR A 528 30.73 -5.70 -18.27
N ARG A 529 31.56 -6.35 -19.10
CA ARG A 529 33.02 -6.30 -19.06
C ARG A 529 33.57 -5.83 -20.41
N PRO A 530 34.55 -4.92 -20.43
CA PRO A 530 35.21 -4.53 -21.67
C PRO A 530 36.13 -5.64 -22.18
N LEU A 531 36.19 -5.83 -23.49
CA LEU A 531 37.15 -6.74 -24.13
C LEU A 531 38.42 -6.02 -24.61
N ASN A 532 38.39 -4.68 -24.66
CA ASN A 532 39.55 -3.82 -24.95
C ASN A 532 39.28 -2.36 -24.50
N ASP A 533 40.25 -1.48 -24.74
CA ASP A 533 40.25 -0.07 -24.31
C ASP A 533 39.37 0.87 -25.18
N THR A 534 38.69 0.33 -26.19
CA THR A 534 37.85 1.12 -27.10
C THR A 534 36.37 1.14 -26.69
N ALA A 535 36.02 0.46 -25.60
CA ALA A 535 34.65 0.39 -25.11
C ALA A 535 34.12 1.76 -24.65
N VAL A 536 32.92 2.12 -25.12
CA VAL A 536 32.20 3.34 -24.73
C VAL A 536 30.80 2.97 -24.23
N ILE A 537 30.55 3.16 -22.94
CA ILE A 537 29.27 2.87 -22.28
C ILE A 537 28.54 4.18 -21.98
N ASP A 538 27.39 4.37 -22.64
CA ASP A 538 26.61 5.61 -22.58
C ASP A 538 25.31 5.41 -21.79
N PHE A 539 25.21 6.07 -20.64
CA PHE A 539 24.05 6.06 -19.74
C PHE A 539 22.98 7.09 -20.11
N ASP A 540 23.25 8.00 -21.05
CA ASP A 540 22.26 8.98 -21.51
C ASP A 540 21.34 8.40 -22.60
N GLN A 541 21.72 7.26 -23.18
CA GLN A 541 20.95 6.50 -24.16
C GLN A 541 20.11 5.42 -23.46
N THR A 542 19.07 5.79 -22.70
CA THR A 542 18.23 4.85 -21.92
C THR A 542 16.84 4.57 -22.50
#